data_AF-C6TFB9-F1
#
_entry.id   AF-C6TFB9-F1
#
_cell.length_a   1.000
_cell.length_b   1.000
_cell.length_c   1.000
_cell.angle_alpha   90.00
_cell.angle_beta   90.00
_cell.angle_gamma   90.00
#
_symmetry.space_group_name_H-M   'P 1'
#
loop_
_entity.id
_entity.type
_entity.pdbx_description
1 polymer ?
#
loop_
_entity_poly.entity_id
_entity_poly.type
_entity_poly.pdbx_seq_one_letter_code
_entity_poly.pdbx_strand_id
1 'polypeptide(L)'
;MRKLSLTSSSSSLSISNSASLSFSRNLSHPLFSQGNCLSLSTAQRRASVVCEAAPKKVDSAVKRARQAEKRRVYNKARKSEIKTRTKKVLEALEVLKKKQDAQAEEILSIEKLIGEAYSIIDKAVRVGTLHRNTGANRKSRLARRKKAVEIHHGWYTPTPEASV
;
A
#
# COMPACT_ATOMS: atom_id res chain seq x y z
N MET A 1 46.63 -11.63 -1.25
CA MET A 1 45.42 -12.14 -1.94
C MET A 1 44.46 -12.71 -0.89
N ARG A 2 43.39 -12.00 -0.55
CA ARG A 2 42.40 -12.42 0.47
C ARG A 2 41.10 -12.81 -0.24
N LYS A 3 40.68 -14.06 -0.08
CA LYS A 3 39.50 -14.67 -0.71
C LYS A 3 38.23 -14.23 0.03
N LEU A 4 37.23 -13.74 -0.71
CA LEU A 4 35.89 -13.45 -0.22
C LEU A 4 35.03 -14.70 -0.42
N SER A 5 34.44 -15.24 0.65
CA SER A 5 33.41 -16.29 0.58
C SER A 5 32.04 -15.69 0.85
N LEU A 6 31.14 -15.81 -0.13
CA LEU A 6 29.71 -15.51 -0.03
C LEU A 6 29.01 -16.74 0.54
N THR A 7 28.27 -16.61 1.64
CA THR A 7 27.37 -17.66 2.14
C THR A 7 25.93 -17.33 1.74
N SER A 8 25.37 -18.19 0.91
CA SER A 8 23.98 -18.18 0.45
C SER A 8 23.19 -19.19 1.29
N SER A 9 22.33 -18.75 2.19
CA SER A 9 21.43 -19.67 2.93
C SER A 9 20.09 -19.79 2.22
N SER A 10 19.93 -20.88 1.46
CA SER A 10 18.67 -21.33 0.86
C SER A 10 17.95 -22.27 1.83
N SER A 11 16.87 -21.81 2.46
CA SER A 11 16.01 -22.67 3.29
C SER A 11 14.93 -23.33 2.43
N SER A 12 15.18 -24.58 2.03
CA SER A 12 14.17 -25.49 1.48
C SER A 12 13.44 -26.19 2.63
N LEU A 13 12.17 -25.87 2.84
CA LEU A 13 11.30 -26.64 3.73
C LEU A 13 10.34 -27.48 2.89
N SER A 14 10.61 -28.78 2.93
CA SER A 14 9.82 -29.90 2.44
C SER A 14 8.46 -29.96 3.16
N ILE A 15 7.37 -29.86 2.40
CA ILE A 15 6.02 -30.13 2.91
C ILE A 15 5.75 -31.63 2.75
N SER A 16 5.89 -32.39 3.84
CA SER A 16 5.47 -33.78 3.93
C SER A 16 4.00 -33.88 4.35
N ASN A 17 3.20 -34.63 3.58
CA ASN A 17 1.86 -35.08 3.93
C ASN A 17 1.90 -36.11 5.07
N SER A 18 1.02 -35.97 6.06
CA SER A 18 0.07 -37.02 6.54
C SER A 18 -0.44 -36.71 7.95
N ALA A 19 -1.73 -36.37 8.09
CA ALA A 19 -2.46 -36.55 9.34
C ALA A 19 -3.95 -36.72 9.03
N SER A 20 -4.42 -37.96 9.11
CA SER A 20 -5.82 -38.36 9.05
C SER A 20 -6.54 -37.95 10.33
N LEU A 21 -7.50 -37.04 10.24
CA LEU A 21 -8.48 -36.81 11.31
C LEU A 21 -9.81 -37.43 10.90
N SER A 22 -10.00 -38.65 11.39
CA SER A 22 -11.28 -39.34 11.47
C SER A 22 -12.14 -38.66 12.55
N PHE A 23 -13.24 -38.03 12.15
CA PHE A 23 -14.40 -37.87 13.03
C PHE A 23 -15.63 -38.45 12.34
N SER A 24 -16.23 -39.40 13.06
CA SER A 24 -17.23 -40.37 12.65
C SER A 24 -18.53 -39.76 12.13
N ARG A 25 -19.01 -40.35 11.03
CA ARG A 25 -20.36 -40.21 10.49
C ARG A 25 -21.34 -40.92 11.44
N ASN A 26 -22.23 -40.19 12.10
CA ASN A 26 -23.47 -40.78 12.60
C ASN A 26 -24.49 -40.75 11.46
N LEU A 27 -24.53 -41.82 10.66
CA LEU A 27 -25.62 -42.12 9.73
C LEU A 27 -26.66 -42.92 10.50
N SER A 28 -27.81 -42.31 10.83
CA SER A 28 -28.98 -43.03 11.28
C SER A 28 -29.63 -43.74 10.09
N HIS A 29 -29.88 -45.04 10.26
CA HIS A 29 -30.63 -45.87 9.32
C HIS A 29 -32.08 -45.40 9.18
N PRO A 30 -32.66 -45.47 7.96
CA PRO A 30 -34.04 -45.91 7.83
C PRO A 30 -34.07 -47.32 7.23
N LEU A 31 -34.47 -48.28 8.06
CA LEU A 31 -35.01 -49.55 7.61
C LEU A 31 -36.38 -49.29 7.00
N PHE A 32 -36.54 -49.37 5.68
CA PHE A 32 -37.81 -49.85 5.12
C PHE A 32 -37.69 -50.34 3.67
N SER A 33 -37.91 -51.65 3.54
CA SER A 33 -38.63 -52.37 2.48
C SER A 33 -38.14 -52.28 1.03
N GLN A 34 -37.70 -53.45 0.54
CA GLN A 34 -37.58 -53.77 -0.87
C GLN A 34 -38.96 -53.75 -1.55
N GLY A 35 -39.06 -53.05 -2.67
CA GLY A 35 -40.23 -53.07 -3.54
C GLY A 35 -39.81 -52.80 -4.97
N ASN A 36 -39.65 -53.87 -5.73
CA ASN A 36 -39.55 -53.85 -7.19
C ASN A 36 -40.95 -53.54 -7.77
N CYS A 37 -41.10 -52.44 -8.52
CA CYS A 37 -42.24 -52.25 -9.41
C CYS A 37 -41.83 -51.50 -10.69
N LEU A 38 -42.43 -51.96 -11.78
CA LEU A 38 -42.03 -51.78 -13.16
C LEU A 38 -42.33 -50.38 -13.73
N SER A 39 -41.65 -50.13 -14.86
CA SER A 39 -41.78 -49.03 -15.81
C SER A 39 -43.17 -48.43 -16.04
N LEU A 40 -43.28 -47.10 -15.89
CA LEU A 40 -44.10 -46.28 -16.78
C LEU A 40 -43.20 -45.23 -17.43
N SER A 41 -42.93 -45.41 -18.73
CA SER A 41 -42.32 -44.39 -19.56
C SER A 41 -43.32 -43.27 -19.80
N THR A 42 -43.33 -42.27 -18.93
CA THR A 42 -43.96 -40.99 -19.27
C THR A 42 -43.12 -40.37 -20.37
N ALA A 43 -43.63 -40.41 -21.60
CA ALA A 43 -43.05 -39.68 -22.73
C ALA A 43 -43.07 -38.19 -22.38
N GLN A 44 -41.98 -37.70 -21.79
CA GLN A 44 -41.77 -36.29 -21.53
C GLN A 44 -41.65 -35.61 -22.89
N ARG A 45 -42.75 -35.01 -23.34
CA ARG A 45 -42.72 -34.07 -24.46
C ARG A 45 -41.62 -33.06 -24.17
N ARG A 46 -40.52 -33.13 -24.92
CA ARG A 46 -39.42 -32.17 -24.88
C ARG A 46 -39.95 -30.84 -25.43
N ALA A 47 -40.65 -30.08 -24.61
CA ALA A 47 -40.82 -28.67 -24.87
C ALA A 47 -39.43 -28.04 -24.74
N SER A 48 -38.81 -27.72 -25.87
CA SER A 48 -37.59 -26.92 -25.89
C SER A 48 -37.98 -25.50 -25.50
N VAL A 49 -37.97 -25.21 -24.19
CA VAL A 49 -37.98 -23.83 -23.71
C VAL A 49 -36.65 -23.24 -24.15
N VAL A 50 -36.68 -22.44 -25.21
CA VAL A 50 -35.55 -21.59 -25.59
C VAL A 50 -35.46 -20.53 -24.49
N CYS A 51 -34.64 -20.78 -23.48
CA CYS A 51 -34.29 -19.75 -22.52
C CYS A 51 -33.47 -18.69 -23.26
N GLU A 52 -34.09 -17.58 -23.60
CA GLU A 52 -33.37 -16.37 -24.00
C GLU A 52 -32.37 -16.04 -22.88
N ALA A 53 -31.08 -15.96 -23.23
CA ALA A 53 -30.00 -15.83 -22.26
C ALA A 53 -30.13 -14.49 -21.53
N ALA A 54 -30.60 -14.53 -20.27
CA ALA A 54 -30.70 -13.35 -19.43
C ALA A 54 -29.34 -12.61 -19.36
N PRO A 55 -29.32 -11.27 -19.41
CA PRO A 55 -28.08 -10.51 -19.40
C PRO A 55 -27.27 -10.85 -18.15
N LYS A 56 -25.97 -11.12 -18.34
CA LYS A 56 -25.05 -11.44 -17.25
C LYS A 56 -25.11 -10.34 -16.18
N LYS A 57 -25.43 -10.73 -14.94
CA LYS A 57 -25.44 -9.85 -13.77
C LYS A 57 -24.08 -9.16 -13.63
N VAL A 58 -24.09 -7.86 -13.33
CA VAL A 58 -22.85 -7.07 -13.20
C VAL A 58 -22.02 -7.64 -12.03
N ASP A 59 -20.86 -8.19 -12.36
CA ASP A 59 -19.98 -8.76 -11.35
C ASP A 59 -19.41 -7.65 -10.45
N SER A 60 -19.63 -7.80 -9.15
CA SER A 60 -19.08 -6.91 -8.12
C SER A 60 -17.55 -6.80 -8.21
N ALA A 61 -16.87 -7.87 -8.65
CA ALA A 61 -15.42 -7.89 -8.83
C ALA A 61 -14.98 -6.92 -9.94
N VAL A 62 -15.66 -6.92 -11.09
CA VAL A 62 -15.38 -6.01 -12.21
C VAL A 62 -15.60 -4.56 -11.80
N LYS A 63 -16.64 -4.27 -11.01
CA LYS A 63 -16.87 -2.93 -10.45
C LYS A 63 -15.72 -2.49 -9.53
N ARG A 64 -15.26 -3.36 -8.64
CA ARG A 64 -14.15 -3.07 -7.72
C ARG A 64 -12.84 -2.83 -8.49
N ALA A 65 -12.56 -3.60 -9.53
CA ALA A 65 -11.40 -3.40 -10.40
C ALA A 65 -11.39 -1.99 -11.03
N ARG A 66 -12.51 -1.58 -11.66
CA ARG A 66 -12.66 -0.23 -12.25
C ARG A 66 -12.46 0.89 -11.21
N GLN A 67 -13.02 0.72 -10.01
CA GLN A 67 -12.85 1.70 -8.92
C GLN A 67 -11.40 1.77 -8.42
N ALA A 68 -10.73 0.62 -8.30
CA ALA A 68 -9.36 0.53 -7.87
C ALA A 68 -8.42 1.22 -8.87
N GLU A 69 -8.61 1.02 -10.17
CA GLU A 69 -7.83 1.69 -11.22
C GLU A 69 -7.96 3.21 -11.14
N LYS A 70 -9.19 3.72 -11.03
CA LYS A 70 -9.45 5.16 -10.86
C LYS A 70 -8.72 5.71 -9.64
N ARG A 71 -8.88 5.08 -8.47
CA ARG A 71 -8.21 5.49 -7.22
C ARG A 71 -6.69 5.39 -7.32
N ARG A 72 -6.17 4.36 -8.00
CA ARG A 72 -4.72 4.15 -8.21
C ARG A 72 -4.10 5.30 -8.97
N VAL A 73 -4.73 5.79 -10.05
CA VAL A 73 -4.23 6.91 -10.84
C VAL A 73 -4.10 8.17 -9.98
N TYR A 74 -5.15 8.54 -9.23
CA TYR A 74 -5.10 9.73 -8.36
C TYR A 74 -4.09 9.59 -7.22
N ASN A 75 -4.03 8.44 -6.56
CA ASN A 75 -3.10 8.20 -5.48
C ASN A 75 -1.65 8.18 -5.97
N LYS A 76 -1.41 7.64 -7.17
CA LYS A 76 -0.09 7.67 -7.82
C LYS A 76 0.34 9.11 -8.06
N ALA A 77 -0.51 9.94 -8.67
CA ALA A 77 -0.22 11.34 -8.97
C ALA A 77 0.13 12.16 -7.71
N ARG A 78 -0.69 12.06 -6.65
CA ARG A 78 -0.42 12.76 -5.37
C ARG A 78 0.87 12.27 -4.72
N LYS A 79 1.13 10.95 -4.71
CA LYS A 79 2.36 10.38 -4.14
C LYS A 79 3.60 10.83 -4.92
N SER A 80 3.54 10.86 -6.24
CA SER A 80 4.64 11.35 -7.07
C SER A 80 4.87 12.84 -6.88
N GLU A 81 3.81 13.65 -6.78
CA GLU A 81 3.94 15.09 -6.55
C GLU A 81 4.67 15.38 -5.24
N ILE A 82 4.28 14.73 -4.14
CA ILE A 82 4.96 14.89 -2.85
C ILE A 82 6.44 14.49 -2.96
N LYS A 83 6.74 13.38 -3.66
CA LYS A 83 8.12 12.92 -3.87
C LYS A 83 8.93 13.97 -4.63
N THR A 84 8.37 14.57 -5.68
CA THR A 84 9.03 15.59 -6.48
C THR A 84 9.29 16.87 -5.68
N ARG A 85 8.28 17.42 -4.99
CA ARG A 85 8.46 18.64 -4.16
C ARG A 85 9.48 18.41 -3.03
N THR A 86 9.39 17.26 -2.38
CA THR A 86 10.35 16.87 -1.32
C THR A 86 11.77 16.76 -1.89
N LYS A 87 11.94 16.17 -3.07
CA LYS A 87 13.25 16.05 -3.72
C LYS A 87 13.85 17.42 -4.03
N LYS A 88 13.06 18.35 -4.59
CA LYS A 88 13.50 19.74 -4.85
C LYS A 88 14.01 20.45 -3.59
N VAL A 89 13.30 20.31 -2.47
CA VAL A 89 13.74 20.89 -1.17
C VAL A 89 15.06 20.27 -0.72
N LEU A 90 15.20 18.94 -0.82
CA LEU A 90 16.42 18.26 -0.39
C LEU A 90 17.62 18.63 -1.26
N GLU A 91 17.45 18.73 -2.58
CA GLU A 91 18.50 19.18 -3.50
C GLU A 91 18.95 20.61 -3.17
N ALA A 92 18.00 21.52 -2.93
CA ALA A 92 18.33 22.89 -2.54
C ALA A 92 19.09 22.97 -1.21
N LEU A 93 18.69 22.19 -0.20
CA LEU A 93 19.39 22.10 1.09
C LEU A 93 20.79 21.48 0.97
N GLU A 94 20.97 20.50 0.07
CA GLU A 94 22.28 19.87 -0.18
C GLU A 94 23.24 20.81 -0.89
N VAL A 95 22.74 21.62 -1.83
CA VAL A 95 23.52 22.69 -2.47
C VAL A 95 23.94 23.74 -1.44
N LEU A 96 23.00 24.19 -0.60
CA LEU A 96 23.28 25.19 0.44
C LEU A 96 24.33 24.70 1.44
N LYS A 97 24.25 23.43 1.87
CA LYS A 97 25.23 22.84 2.78
C LYS A 97 26.66 22.83 2.24
N LYS A 98 26.84 22.76 0.92
CA LYS A 98 28.16 22.71 0.27
C LYS A 98 28.77 24.09 0.06
N LYS A 99 27.93 25.12 -0.09
CA LYS A 99 28.39 26.51 -0.23
C LYS A 99 28.79 27.03 1.15
N GLN A 100 29.95 27.67 1.25
CA GLN A 100 30.41 28.27 2.51
C GLN A 100 29.83 29.69 2.71
N ASP A 101 29.61 30.43 1.62
CA ASP A 101 29.07 31.81 1.63
C ASP A 101 27.55 31.82 1.43
N ALA A 102 26.81 31.22 2.35
CA ALA A 102 25.35 31.16 2.25
C ALA A 102 24.72 32.52 2.59
N GLN A 103 24.05 33.14 1.61
CA GLN A 103 23.27 34.35 1.78
C GLN A 103 21.88 34.05 2.38
N ALA A 104 21.37 34.94 3.24
CA ALA A 104 20.05 34.82 3.86
C ALA A 104 18.90 34.71 2.83
N GLU A 105 19.08 35.29 1.64
CA GLU A 105 18.10 35.25 0.55
C GLU A 105 17.86 33.83 0.00
N GLU A 106 18.87 32.96 0.00
CA GLU A 106 18.72 31.56 -0.47
C GLU A 106 17.80 30.76 0.47
N ILE A 107 17.80 31.10 1.77
CA ILE A 107 16.95 30.45 2.77
C ILE A 107 15.48 30.77 2.50
N LEU A 108 15.14 32.03 2.19
CA LEU A 108 13.76 32.44 1.91
C LEU A 108 13.18 31.69 0.71
N SER A 109 13.99 31.43 -0.31
CA SER A 109 13.59 30.59 -1.44
C SER A 109 13.30 29.15 -1.02
N ILE A 110 14.14 28.56 -0.17
CA ILE A 110 13.95 27.20 0.36
C ILE A 110 12.70 27.13 1.25
N GLU A 111 12.42 28.15 2.05
CA GLU A 111 11.23 28.21 2.89
C GLU A 111 9.94 28.24 2.07
N LYS A 112 9.93 28.96 0.94
CA LYS A 112 8.81 28.90 -0.03
C LYS A 112 8.61 27.48 -0.55
N LEU A 113 9.68 26.78 -0.94
CA LEU A 113 9.61 25.39 -1.40
C LEU A 113 9.12 24.43 -0.30
N ILE A 114 9.52 24.67 0.96
CA ILE A 114 9.03 23.90 2.12
C ILE A 114 7.53 24.15 2.32
N GLY A 115 7.08 25.41 2.23
CA GLY A 115 5.66 25.78 2.31
C GLY A 115 4.81 25.08 1.26
N GLU A 116 5.27 25.03 0.00
CA GLU A 116 4.63 24.26 -1.06
C GLU A 116 4.56 22.76 -0.73
N ALA A 117 5.67 22.19 -0.26
CA ALA A 117 5.72 20.78 0.09
C ALA A 117 4.73 20.45 1.22
N TYR A 118 4.63 21.30 2.24
CA TYR A 118 3.68 21.14 3.35
C TYR A 118 2.23 21.23 2.87
N SER A 119 1.92 22.21 2.00
CA SER A 119 0.58 22.36 1.42
C SER A 119 0.13 21.08 0.70
N ILE A 120 0.99 20.48 -0.12
CA ILE A 120 0.66 19.23 -0.84
C ILE A 120 0.56 18.04 0.12
N ILE A 121 1.44 17.93 1.11
CA ILE A 121 1.37 16.86 2.13
C ILE A 121 0.03 16.92 2.87
N ASP A 122 -0.40 18.10 3.31
CA ASP A 122 -1.63 18.27 4.08
C ASP A 122 -2.89 18.04 3.24
N LYS A 123 -2.87 18.50 1.98
CA LYS A 123 -3.92 18.15 1.02
C LYS A 123 -4.02 16.63 0.85
N ALA A 124 -2.90 15.92 0.74
CA ALA A 124 -2.90 14.47 0.60
C ALA A 124 -3.36 13.72 1.86
N VAL A 125 -3.12 14.28 3.05
CA VAL A 125 -3.67 13.76 4.32
C VAL A 125 -5.17 13.99 4.39
N ARG A 126 -5.65 15.20 4.08
CA ARG A 126 -7.08 15.55 4.09
C ARG A 126 -7.90 14.70 3.12
N VAL A 127 -7.35 14.41 1.94
CA VAL A 127 -8.01 13.55 0.93
C VAL A 127 -7.87 12.04 1.27
N GLY A 128 -7.09 11.67 2.29
CA GLY A 128 -6.93 10.27 2.72
C GLY A 128 -5.97 9.44 1.85
N THR A 129 -5.07 10.09 1.09
CA THR A 129 -4.03 9.39 0.32
C THR A 129 -2.87 8.94 1.21
N LEU A 130 -2.58 9.75 2.23
CA LEU A 130 -1.59 9.46 3.27
C LEU A 130 -2.27 9.46 4.63
N HIS A 131 -1.79 8.60 5.52
CA HIS A 131 -2.19 8.64 6.91
C HIS A 131 -1.56 9.85 7.62
N ARG A 132 -2.24 10.38 8.65
CA ARG A 132 -1.80 11.55 9.43
C ARG A 132 -0.36 11.43 9.94
N ASN A 133 0.01 10.25 10.45
CA ASN A 133 1.37 9.99 10.95
C ASN A 133 2.40 10.01 9.81
N THR A 134 2.04 9.49 8.63
CA THR A 134 2.93 9.54 7.47
C THR A 134 3.15 10.98 6.99
N GLY A 135 2.12 11.82 7.04
CA GLY A 135 2.23 13.25 6.77
C GLY A 135 3.16 13.93 7.78
N ALA A 136 2.92 13.73 9.08
CA ALA A 136 3.75 14.27 10.16
C ALA A 136 5.22 13.86 10.04
N ASN A 137 5.49 12.57 9.76
CA ASN A 137 6.85 12.06 9.58
C ASN A 137 7.57 12.74 8.40
N ARG A 138 6.86 13.02 7.30
CA ARG A 138 7.44 13.72 6.14
C ARG A 138 7.79 15.18 6.46
N LYS A 139 6.91 15.89 7.18
CA LYS A 139 7.17 17.25 7.65
C LYS A 139 8.35 17.30 8.61
N SER A 140 8.35 16.42 9.62
CA SER A 140 9.42 16.29 10.59
C SER A 140 10.77 16.06 9.92
N ARG A 141 10.82 15.21 8.88
CA ARG A 141 12.03 14.98 8.09
C ARG A 141 12.57 16.26 7.44
N LEU A 142 11.72 17.06 6.79
CA LEU A 142 12.13 18.31 6.16
C LEU A 142 12.61 19.33 7.19
N ALA A 143 11.88 19.49 8.29
CA ALA A 143 12.25 20.39 9.38
C ALA A 143 13.61 20.02 10.00
N ARG A 144 13.85 18.73 10.26
CA ARG A 144 15.14 18.24 10.78
C ARG A 144 16.29 18.53 9.83
N ARG A 145 16.08 18.37 8.51
CA ARG A 145 17.11 18.67 7.51
C ARG A 145 17.40 20.16 7.41
N LYS A 146 16.38 21.02 7.47
CA LYS A 146 16.55 22.49 7.53
C LYS A 146 17.41 22.88 8.74
N LYS A 147 17.02 22.44 9.95
CA LYS A 147 17.75 22.72 11.19
C LYS A 147 19.21 22.27 11.15
N ALA A 148 19.49 21.09 10.57
CA ALA A 148 20.85 20.61 10.43
C ALA A 148 21.73 21.52 9.53
N VAL A 149 21.14 22.13 8.50
CA VAL A 149 21.87 23.11 7.66
C VAL A 149 22.06 24.42 8.41
N GLU A 150 21.05 24.89 9.16
CA GLU A 150 21.17 26.11 9.99
C GLU A 150 22.28 25.98 11.05
N ILE A 151 22.37 24.81 11.71
CA ILE A 151 23.44 24.51 12.69
C ILE A 151 24.81 24.47 12.01
N HIS A 152 24.90 23.87 10.81
CA HIS A 152 26.17 23.78 10.07
C HIS A 152 26.76 25.15 9.71
N HIS A 153 25.90 26.13 9.40
CA HIS A 153 26.31 27.50 9.10
C HIS A 153 26.42 28.38 10.36
N GLY A 154 26.10 27.84 11.54
CA GLY A 154 26.19 28.57 12.81
C GLY A 154 25.08 29.60 13.07
N TRP A 155 24.00 29.61 12.29
CA TRP A 155 22.87 30.55 12.50
C TRP A 155 21.96 30.15 13.65
N TYR A 156 22.00 28.88 14.05
CA TYR A 156 21.22 28.36 15.16
C TYR A 156 22.07 27.45 16.01
N THR A 157 22.21 27.81 17.28
CA THR A 157 22.77 26.93 18.31
C THR A 157 21.62 26.48 19.19
N PRO A 158 21.26 25.19 19.21
CA PRO A 158 20.24 24.71 20.13
C PRO A 158 20.73 24.98 21.56
N THR A 159 19.91 25.68 22.35
CA THR A 159 20.12 25.77 23.79
C THR A 159 20.13 24.35 24.35
N PRO A 160 21.18 23.94 25.08
CA PRO A 160 21.16 22.66 25.76
C PRO A 160 20.07 22.74 26.81
N GLU A 161 18.96 22.01 26.58
CA GLU A 161 17.86 21.88 27.52
C GLU A 161 18.46 21.38 28.85
N ALA A 162 18.37 22.21 29.89
CA ALA A 162 18.79 21.83 31.23
C ALA A 162 18.05 20.55 31.63
N SER A 163 18.81 19.57 32.12
CA SER A 163 18.31 18.29 32.62
C SER A 163 17.22 18.51 33.67
N VAL A 164 15.98 18.14 33.33
CA VAL A 164 14.88 17.92 34.27
C VAL A 164 14.60 16.42 34.31
#